data_AF-A0A7Y2MDN9-F1
#
_entry.id   AF-A0A7Y2MDN9-F1
#
_cell.length_a   1.000
_cell.length_b   1.000
_cell.length_c   1.000
_cell.angle_alpha   90.00
_cell.angle_beta   90.00
_cell.angle_gamma   90.00
#
_symmetry.space_group_name_H-M   'P 1'
#
loop_
_entity.id
_entity.type
_entity.pdbx_description
1 polymer ?
#
loop_
_entity_poly.entity_id
_entity_poly.type
_entity_poly.pdbx_seq_one_letter_code
_entity_poly.pdbx_strand_id
1 'polypeptide(L)'
;MTFEIRPEDLVDCSHNDAWFCGAIAVAAWLGNTAYAYVEIDDARMLAVELPRDTGIRVGIHLRGNPAAIHLFSTSPGRRVN
;
A
#
# COMPACT_ATOMS: atom_id res chain seq x y z
N MET A 1 -6.21 0.71 18.00
CA MET A 1 -4.95 0.14 17.48
C MET A 1 -4.64 0.80 16.15
N THR A 2 -3.37 0.84 15.76
CA THR A 2 -2.92 1.35 14.47
C THR A 2 -2.35 0.18 13.66
N PHE A 3 -2.82 0.05 12.42
CA PHE A 3 -2.31 -0.91 11.45
C PHE A 3 -1.25 -0.24 10.60
N GLU A 4 -0.08 -0.86 10.46
CA GLU A 4 1.01 -0.40 9.62
C GLU A 4 1.51 -1.55 8.74
N ILE A 5 1.80 -1.22 7.49
CA ILE A 5 2.47 -2.09 6.54
C ILE A 5 3.40 -1.22 5.70
N ARG A 6 4.57 -1.76 5.34
CA ARG A 6 5.53 -1.03 4.52
C ARG A 6 5.08 -1.00 3.05
N PRO A 7 5.44 0.04 2.28
CA PRO A 7 5.10 0.13 0.86
C PRO A 7 5.52 -1.09 0.02
N GLU A 8 6.68 -1.67 0.30
CA GLU A 8 7.24 -2.83 -0.37
C GLU A 8 6.52 -4.16 -0.04
N ASP A 9 5.72 -4.18 1.03
CA ASP A 9 4.94 -5.35 1.45
C ASP A 9 3.51 -5.35 0.89
N LEU A 10 3.17 -4.34 0.07
CA LEU A 10 1.92 -4.24 -0.69
C LEU A 10 2.16 -4.66 -2.14
N VAL A 11 1.35 -5.60 -2.64
CA VAL A 11 1.48 -6.12 -4.01
C VAL A 11 0.19 -5.94 -4.79
N ASP A 12 0.31 -5.66 -6.10
CA ASP A 12 -0.81 -5.67 -7.03
C ASP A 12 -1.42 -7.07 -7.12
N CYS A 13 -2.74 -7.16 -7.13
CA CYS A 13 -3.47 -8.42 -7.03
C CYS A 13 -4.83 -8.38 -7.76
N SER A 14 -5.57 -9.47 -7.69
CA SER A 14 -6.93 -9.50 -8.23
C SER A 14 -7.90 -8.76 -7.30
N HIS A 15 -9.03 -8.28 -7.84
CA HIS A 15 -10.06 -7.61 -7.04
C HIS A 15 -10.55 -8.46 -5.85
N ASN A 16 -10.65 -9.78 -6.02
CA ASN A 16 -11.18 -10.67 -4.99
C ASN A 16 -10.21 -10.90 -3.82
N ASP A 17 -8.92 -10.62 -4.02
CA ASP A 17 -7.88 -10.77 -3.01
C ASP A 17 -7.50 -9.43 -2.37
N ALA A 18 -8.11 -8.34 -2.83
CA ALA A 18 -7.72 -6.98 -2.49
C ALA A 18 -8.11 -6.63 -1.06
N TRP A 19 -7.16 -6.10 -0.30
CA TRP A 19 -7.43 -5.44 0.98
C TRP A 19 -7.76 -3.97 0.78
N PHE A 20 -7.09 -3.35 -0.19
CA PHE A 20 -7.29 -1.96 -0.57
C PHE A 20 -7.54 -1.88 -2.08
N CYS A 21 -8.45 -1.01 -2.47
CA CYS A 21 -8.70 -0.67 -3.87
C CYS A 21 -8.64 0.85 -3.98
N GLY A 22 -8.07 1.36 -5.07
CA GLY A 22 -7.91 2.80 -5.19
C GLY A 22 -7.36 3.24 -6.53
N ALA A 23 -7.25 4.56 -6.69
CA ALA A 23 -6.66 5.18 -7.86
C ALA A 23 -5.24 5.66 -7.55
N ILE A 24 -4.32 5.50 -8.51
CA ILE A 24 -2.98 6.09 -8.40
C ILE A 24 -3.10 7.59 -8.61
N ALA A 25 -2.90 8.37 -7.54
CA ALA A 25 -2.93 9.83 -7.61
C ALA A 25 -1.58 10.40 -8.09
N VAL A 26 -0.48 9.80 -7.64
CA VAL A 26 0.89 10.20 -8.01
C VAL A 26 1.75 8.95 -8.18
N ALA A 27 2.60 8.92 -9.21
CA ALA A 27 3.64 7.91 -9.36
C ALA A 27 4.99 8.59 -9.63
N ALA A 28 6.00 8.25 -8.84
CA ALA A 28 7.36 8.77 -8.95
C ALA A 28 8.31 7.65 -9.35
N TRP A 29 8.98 7.81 -10.48
CA TRP A 29 10.00 6.87 -10.95
C TRP A 29 11.34 7.18 -10.29
N LEU A 30 11.84 6.23 -9.49
CA LEU A 30 13.11 6.30 -8.77
C LEU A 30 14.09 5.26 -9.35
N GLY A 31 14.55 5.50 -10.58
CA GLY A 31 15.41 4.56 -11.28
C GLY A 31 14.64 3.29 -11.69
N ASN A 32 14.98 2.13 -11.12
CA ASN A 32 14.36 0.86 -11.49
C ASN A 32 13.09 0.52 -10.70
N THR A 33 12.68 1.42 -9.79
CA THR A 33 11.52 1.26 -8.92
C THR A 33 10.58 2.45 -9.09
N ALA A 34 9.29 2.25 -8.90
CA ALA A 34 8.32 3.32 -8.78
C ALA A 34 7.73 3.36 -7.37
N TYR A 35 7.55 4.57 -6.82
CA TYR A 35 6.73 4.79 -5.64
C TYR A 35 5.43 5.45 -6.07
N ALA A 36 4.31 4.81 -5.76
CA ALA A 36 2.97 5.31 -6.05
C ALA A 36 2.24 5.68 -4.76
N TYR A 37 1.46 6.75 -4.83
CA TYR A 37 0.49 7.10 -3.80
C TYR A 37 -0.92 6.77 -4.31
N VAL A 38 -1.59 5.86 -3.61
CA VAL A 38 -2.91 5.32 -3.96
C VAL A 38 -3.94 5.87 -3.00
N GLU A 39 -4.98 6.50 -3.54
CA GLU A 39 -6.12 6.98 -2.76
C GLU A 39 -7.10 5.83 -2.52
N ILE A 40 -7.31 5.45 -1.26
CA ILE A 40 -8.07 4.24 -0.89
C ILE A 40 -9.42 4.50 -0.20
N ASP A 41 -9.60 5.67 0.42
CA ASP A 41 -10.85 6.14 1.04
C ASP A 41 -10.66 7.57 1.61
N ASP A 42 -11.69 8.43 1.58
CA ASP A 42 -11.78 9.75 2.25
C ASP A 42 -10.41 10.48 2.45
N ALA A 43 -9.67 10.70 1.35
CA ALA A 43 -8.36 11.37 1.31
C ALA A 43 -7.19 10.66 2.04
N ARG A 44 -7.33 9.38 2.37
CA ARG A 44 -6.23 8.53 2.85
C ARG A 44 -5.43 7.99 1.68
N MET A 45 -4.13 8.17 1.79
CA MET A 45 -3.15 7.76 0.78
C MET A 45 -2.32 6.60 1.33
N LEU A 46 -2.17 5.54 0.54
CA LEU A 46 -1.16 4.50 0.76
C LEU A 46 0.02 4.73 -0.17
N ALA A 47 1.22 4.73 0.40
CA ALA A 47 2.43 4.60 -0.39
C ALA A 47 2.66 3.13 -0.74
N VAL A 48 2.99 2.85 -2.00
CA VAL A 48 3.21 1.50 -2.54
C VAL A 48 4.45 1.51 -3.41
N GLU A 49 5.28 0.48 -3.27
CA GLU A 49 6.37 0.23 -4.21
C GLU A 49 5.87 -0.61 -5.38
N LEU A 50 6.05 -0.12 -6.61
CA LEU A 50 5.61 -0.80 -7.83
C LEU A 50 6.79 -1.15 -8.75
N PRO A 51 6.75 -2.30 -9.43
CA PRO A 51 7.67 -2.63 -10.52
C PRO A 51 7.67 -1.56 -11.62
N ARG A 52 8.82 -1.35 -12.28
CA ARG A 52 8.99 -0.29 -13.29
C ARG A 52 8.01 -0.40 -14.47
N ASP A 53 7.66 -1.62 -14.82
CA ASP A 53 6.79 -1.97 -15.95
C ASP A 53 5.30 -1.96 -15.58
N THR A 54 4.97 -1.64 -14.33
CA THR A 54 3.58 -1.41 -13.90
C THR A 54 3.10 -0.16 -14.62
N GLY A 55 2.41 -0.35 -15.75
CA GLY A 55 1.76 0.75 -16.46
C GLY A 55 0.89 1.53 -15.48
N ILE A 56 0.95 2.86 -15.52
CA ILE A 56 0.10 3.70 -14.67
C ILE A 56 -1.35 3.48 -15.11
N ARG A 57 -2.15 2.82 -14.26
CA ARG A 57 -3.58 2.56 -14.49
C ARG A 57 -4.41 3.47 -13.60
N VAL A 58 -5.64 3.75 -14.04
CA VAL A 58 -6.60 4.57 -13.28
C VAL A 58 -6.97 3.91 -11.94
N GLY A 59 -6.85 2.59 -11.81
CA GLY A 59 -7.10 1.85 -10.58
C GLY A 59 -6.12 0.70 -10.34
N ILE A 60 -5.91 0.37 -9.06
CA ILE A 60 -5.06 -0.73 -8.58
C ILE A 60 -5.72 -1.46 -7.41
N HIS A 61 -5.45 -2.75 -7.30
CA HIS A 61 -5.93 -3.62 -6.23
C HIS A 61 -4.73 -4.13 -5.44
N LEU A 62 -4.69 -3.84 -4.14
CA LEU A 62 -3.53 -4.11 -3.31
C LEU A 62 -3.86 -5.12 -2.23
N ARG A 63 -2.96 -6.08 -2.06
CA ARG A 63 -2.95 -7.01 -0.94
C ARG A 63 -1.63 -6.86 -0.19
N GLY A 64 -1.69 -6.85 1.13
CA GLY A 64 -0.50 -6.90 1.97
C GLY A 64 -0.01 -8.32 2.20
N ASN A 65 1.28 -8.47 2.52
CA ASN A 65 1.80 -9.68 3.12
C ASN A 65 1.40 -9.76 4.61
N PRO A 66 0.57 -10.73 5.05
CA PRO A 66 0.14 -10.81 6.45
C PRO A 66 1.28 -10.92 7.45
N ALA A 67 2.41 -11.52 7.05
CA ALA A 67 3.58 -11.69 7.91
C ALA A 67 4.35 -10.38 8.15
N ALA A 68 4.08 -9.33 7.36
CA ALA A 68 4.73 -8.02 7.44
C ALA A 68 3.86 -6.95 8.14
N ILE A 69 2.65 -7.32 8.59
CA ILE A 69 1.76 -6.40 9.30
C ILE A 69 2.33 -6.08 10.68
N HIS A 70 2.41 -4.80 11.01
CA HIS A 70 2.67 -4.34 12.36
C HIS A 70 1.41 -3.75 12.97
N LEU A 71 1.08 -4.16 14.19
CA LEU A 71 -0.01 -3.58 14.97
C LEU A 71 0.57 -2.81 16.14
N PHE A 72 0.09 -1.58 16.34
CA PHE A 72 0.48 -0.72 17.45
C PHE A 72 -0.71 -0.41 18.36
N SER A 73 -0.51 -0.42 19.67
CA SER A 73 -1.50 0.11 20.62
C SER A 73 -1.65 1.62 20.43
N THR A 74 -2.87 2.15 20.50
CA THR A 74 -3.13 3.60 20.38
C THR A 74 -2.54 4.41 21.54
N SER A 75 -2.30 3.76 22.68
CA SER A 75 -1.51 4.28 23.80
C SER A 75 -0.98 3.07 24.57
N PRO A 76 0.34 2.87 24.75
CA PRO A 76 1.43 3.84 24.61
C PRO A 76 2.15 3.85 23.24
N GLY A 77 1.51 3.46 22.14
CA GLY A 77 2.18 3.41 20.81
C GLY A 77 3.10 2.20 20.61
N ARG A 78 3.06 1.21 21.51
CA ARG A 78 3.93 0.03 21.45
C ARG A 78 3.41 -0.99 20.43
N ARG A 79 4.32 -1.62 19.69
CA ARG A 79 4.02 -2.77 18.83
C ARG A 79 3.50 -3.96 19.66
N VAL A 80 2.46 -4.63 19.17
CA VAL A 80 1.74 -5.69 19.91
C VAL A 80 1.81 -7.09 19.28
N ASN A 81 2.47 -7.25 18.12
CA ASN A 81 2.66 -8.52 17.42
C ASN A 81 4.09 -8.72 16.93
#